data_AF-A0A957KV74-F1
#
_entry.id   AF-A0A957KV74-F1
#
_cell.length_a   1.000
_cell.length_b   1.000
_cell.length_c   1.000
_cell.angle_alpha   90.00
_cell.angle_beta   90.00
_cell.angle_gamma   90.00
#
_symmetry.space_group_name_H-M   'P 1'
#
loop_
_entity.id
_entity.type
_entity.pdbx_description
1 polymer ?
#
loop_
_entity_poly.entity_id
_entity_poly.type
_entity_poly.pdbx_seq_one_letter_code
_entity_poly.pdbx_strand_id
1 'polypeptide(L)'
;MPDIDRIVEQMTLEEKAALCTGASAWTTTPVERLGVPELLVSDGPHGVRRVPDIHAVAAQSLPATCFPTASLLASTWDAELLQAMGEALAT
;
A
#
# COMPACT_ATOMS: atom_id res chain seq x y z
N MET A 1 -16.30 5.28 10.80
CA MET A 1 -15.06 5.81 10.16
C MET A 1 -14.53 6.93 11.04
N PRO A 2 -13.21 7.09 11.17
CA PRO A 2 -12.63 8.23 11.88
C PRO A 2 -13.07 9.55 11.23
N ASP A 3 -13.24 10.58 12.05
CA ASP A 3 -13.53 11.94 11.61
C ASP A 3 -12.24 12.59 11.09
N ILE A 4 -12.08 12.58 9.77
CA ILE A 4 -10.84 13.01 9.10
C ILE A 4 -10.59 14.50 9.32
N ASP A 5 -11.63 15.33 9.18
CA ASP A 5 -11.50 16.78 9.31
C ASP A 5 -11.05 17.15 10.73
N ARG A 6 -11.66 16.53 11.74
CA ARG A 6 -11.24 16.71 13.14
C ARG A 6 -9.80 16.26 13.42
N ILE A 7 -9.34 15.19 12.78
CA ILE A 7 -7.95 14.73 12.92
C ILE A 7 -7.00 15.75 12.29
N VAL A 8 -7.28 16.22 11.07
CA VAL A 8 -6.46 17.18 10.34
C VAL A 8 -6.43 18.54 11.03
N GLU A 9 -7.55 19.00 11.61
CA GLU A 9 -7.60 20.24 12.40
C GLU A 9 -6.70 20.20 13.63
N GLN A 10 -6.57 19.04 14.27
CA GLN A 10 -5.73 18.87 15.44
C GLN A 10 -4.24 18.78 15.10
N MET A 11 -3.86 18.54 13.83
CA MET A 11 -2.46 18.38 13.43
C MET A 11 -1.69 19.71 13.41
N THR A 12 -0.42 19.66 13.80
CA THR A 12 0.51 20.77 13.55
C THR A 12 0.81 20.91 12.06
N LEU A 13 1.45 22.02 11.67
CA LEU A 13 1.87 22.19 10.28
C LEU A 13 2.91 21.14 9.87
N GLU A 14 3.80 20.79 10.80
CA GLU A 14 4.85 19.78 10.61
C GLU A 14 4.25 18.38 10.43
N GLU A 15 3.26 17.99 11.24
CA GLU A 15 2.56 16.71 11.10
C GLU A 15 1.84 16.63 9.73
N LYS A 16 1.21 17.73 9.29
CA LYS A 16 0.59 17.81 7.95
C LYS A 16 1.60 17.65 6.82
N ALA A 17 2.73 18.35 6.92
CA ALA A 17 3.80 18.27 5.93
C ALA A 17 4.43 16.87 5.88
N ALA A 18 4.64 16.24 7.04
CA ALA A 18 5.28 14.93 7.14
C ALA A 18 4.41 13.81 6.53
N LEU A 19 3.08 13.93 6.57
CA LEU A 19 2.15 13.01 5.90
C LEU A 19 2.27 13.02 4.36
N CYS A 20 2.84 14.07 3.77
CA CYS A 20 3.09 14.16 2.33
C CYS A 20 4.38 13.44 1.91
N THR A 21 5.06 12.78 2.85
CA THR A 21 6.30 12.02 2.62
C THR A 21 6.20 10.64 3.25
N GLY A 22 6.85 9.64 2.66
CA GLY A 22 6.98 8.33 3.30
C GLY A 22 7.97 8.38 4.47
N ALA A 23 7.66 7.68 5.56
CA ALA A 23 8.60 7.43 6.66
C ALA A 23 9.73 6.48 6.22
N SER A 24 9.43 5.63 5.24
CA SER A 24 10.41 4.80 4.52
C SER A 24 10.00 4.68 3.05
N ALA A 25 10.74 3.88 2.28
CA ALA A 25 10.34 3.52 0.92
C ALA A 25 9.02 2.73 0.84
N TRP A 26 8.55 2.15 1.97
CA TRP A 26 7.40 1.27 2.02
C TRP A 26 6.33 1.72 3.03
N THR A 27 6.54 2.79 3.78
CA THR A 27 5.62 3.17 4.88
C THR A 27 5.25 4.64 4.90
N THR A 28 4.02 4.95 5.33
CA THR A 28 3.54 6.31 5.55
C THR A 28 3.99 6.86 6.89
N THR A 29 4.11 8.18 7.04
CA THR A 29 4.42 8.79 8.33
C THR A 29 3.25 8.65 9.32
N PRO A 30 3.43 8.06 10.52
CA PRO A 30 2.38 8.00 11.53
C PRO A 30 2.21 9.33 12.29
N VAL A 31 1.02 9.54 12.86
CA VAL A 31 0.76 10.62 13.84
C VAL A 31 0.13 10.01 15.09
N GLU A 32 1.00 9.43 15.94
CA GLU A 32 0.60 8.56 17.06
C GLU A 32 -0.32 9.24 18.07
N ARG A 33 -0.09 10.52 18.41
CA ARG A 33 -0.94 11.23 19.40
C ARG A 33 -2.39 11.40 18.93
N LEU A 34 -2.62 11.34 17.62
CA LEU A 34 -3.94 11.44 16.99
C LEU A 34 -4.48 10.09 16.52
N GLY A 35 -3.75 8.99 16.81
CA GLY A 35 -4.16 7.64 16.43
C GLY A 35 -4.07 7.36 14.92
N VAL A 36 -3.30 8.14 14.16
CA VAL A 36 -3.05 7.87 12.73
C VAL A 36 -1.92 6.85 12.62
N PRO A 37 -2.19 5.62 12.16
CA PRO A 37 -1.18 4.56 12.13
C PRO A 37 -0.18 4.76 10.97
N GLU A 38 0.96 4.09 11.10
CA GLU A 38 1.83 3.83 9.96
C GLU A 38 1.14 2.79 9.05
N LEU A 39 1.11 3.05 7.75
CA LEU A 39 0.59 2.13 6.76
C LEU A 39 1.74 1.58 5.93
N LEU A 40 1.79 0.25 5.80
CA LEU A 40 2.67 -0.43 4.87
C LEU A 40 2.05 -0.44 3.48
N VAL A 41 2.81 0.04 2.49
CA VAL A 41 2.52 -0.10 1.07
C VAL A 41 3.51 -1.06 0.43
N SER A 42 3.09 -1.68 -0.66
CA SER A 42 3.89 -2.64 -1.40
C SER A 42 3.51 -2.57 -2.86
N ASP A 43 4.46 -2.87 -3.74
CA ASP A 43 4.17 -2.99 -5.15
C ASP A 43 3.13 -4.08 -5.42
N GLY A 44 2.39 -3.84 -6.50
CA GLY A 44 2.44 -4.79 -7.60
C GLY A 44 1.17 -4.83 -8.45
N PRO A 45 1.26 -4.62 -9.78
CA PRO A 45 0.08 -4.69 -10.65
C PRO A 45 -0.42 -6.13 -10.92
N HIS A 46 0.39 -7.15 -10.61
CA HIS A 46 0.09 -8.55 -10.94
C HIS A 46 0.70 -9.52 -9.89
N GLY A 47 0.67 -9.12 -8.62
CA GLY A 47 1.17 -9.89 -7.49
C GLY A 47 1.80 -8.98 -6.43
N VAL A 48 1.56 -9.27 -5.16
CA VAL A 48 2.10 -8.48 -4.04
C VAL A 48 3.60 -8.73 -3.89
N ARG A 49 4.41 -7.68 -3.90
CA ARG A 49 5.88 -7.76 -3.74
C ARG A 49 6.33 -7.19 -2.40
N ARG A 50 6.20 -8.00 -1.35
CA ARG A 50 6.57 -7.61 0.02
C ARG A 50 7.99 -8.07 0.37
N VAL A 51 8.79 -7.16 0.90
CA VAL A 51 10.09 -7.48 1.53
C VAL A 51 9.89 -7.83 3.01
N PRO A 52 10.67 -8.78 3.57
CA PRO A 52 10.59 -9.14 4.99
C PRO A 52 11.09 -8.01 5.90
N ASP A 53 12.08 -7.25 5.44
CA ASP A 53 12.66 -6.09 6.13
C ASP A 53 12.50 -4.86 5.23
N ILE A 54 11.73 -3.88 5.70
CA ILE A 54 11.41 -2.63 4.99
C ILE A 54 12.59 -1.65 4.97
N HIS A 55 13.62 -1.85 5.79
CA HIS A 55 14.82 -1.01 5.86
C HIS A 55 15.99 -1.58 5.04
N ALA A 56 15.87 -2.81 4.54
CA ALA A 56 16.90 -3.42 3.71
C ALA A 56 16.96 -2.78 2.32
N VAL A 57 18.17 -2.45 1.86
CA VAL A 57 18.43 -1.89 0.51
C VAL A 57 18.07 -2.90 -0.58
N ALA A 58 18.29 -4.19 -0.32
CA ALA A 58 17.87 -5.29 -1.18
C ALA A 58 17.53 -6.50 -0.32
N ALA A 59 16.35 -7.08 -0.55
CA ALA A 59 15.91 -8.29 0.11
C ALA A 59 15.10 -9.15 -0.88
N GLN A 60 15.19 -10.46 -0.73
CA GLN A 60 14.30 -11.38 -1.44
C GLN A 60 12.87 -11.16 -0.96
N SER A 61 11.92 -11.09 -1.89
CA SER A 61 10.51 -10.94 -1.55
C SER A 61 9.97 -12.18 -0.87
N LEU A 62 9.01 -11.98 0.04
CA LEU A 62 8.21 -13.06 0.60
C LEU A 62 7.45 -13.77 -0.53
N PRO A 63 7.18 -15.09 -0.41
CA PRO A 63 6.41 -15.81 -1.41
C PRO A 63 5.01 -15.20 -1.59
N ALA A 64 4.61 -15.01 -2.85
CA ALA A 64 3.28 -14.53 -3.24
C ALA A 64 2.90 -15.11 -4.61
N THR A 65 1.60 -15.08 -4.93
CA THR A 65 1.11 -15.46 -6.26
C THR A 65 1.56 -14.46 -7.31
N CYS A 66 2.20 -14.95 -8.37
CA CYS A 66 2.55 -14.17 -9.55
C CYS A 66 1.47 -14.34 -10.62
N PHE A 67 0.67 -13.31 -10.82
CA PHE A 67 -0.40 -13.31 -11.82
C PHE A 67 0.13 -12.92 -13.21
N PRO A 68 -0.63 -13.25 -14.28
CA PRO A 68 -0.36 -12.74 -15.62
C PRO A 68 -0.24 -11.21 -15.65
N THR A 69 0.62 -10.68 -16.52
CA THR A 69 0.75 -9.23 -16.70
C THR A 69 -0.54 -8.63 -17.26
N ALA A 70 -0.70 -7.31 -17.07
CA ALA A 70 -1.88 -6.58 -17.54
C ALA A 70 -2.18 -6.77 -19.04
N SER A 71 -1.16 -6.95 -19.89
CA SER A 71 -1.37 -7.23 -21.33
C SER A 71 -2.03 -8.58 -21.60
N LEU A 72 -1.66 -9.62 -20.83
CA LEU A 72 -2.27 -10.95 -20.96
C LEU A 72 -3.67 -10.96 -20.33
N LEU A 73 -3.85 -10.30 -19.19
CA LEU A 73 -5.18 -10.12 -18.58
C LEU A 73 -6.12 -9.32 -19.49
N ALA A 74 -5.65 -8.24 -20.12
CA ALA A 74 -6.46 -7.47 -21.07
C ALA A 74 -6.87 -8.31 -22.30
N SER A 75 -6.10 -9.34 -22.64
CA SER A 75 -6.43 -10.25 -23.75
C SER A 75 -7.63 -11.16 -23.44
N THR A 76 -8.08 -11.24 -22.19
CA THR A 76 -9.28 -12.00 -21.81
C THR A 76 -10.56 -11.22 -22.13
N TRP A 77 -10.48 -9.88 -22.15
CA TRP A 77 -11.65 -8.99 -22.23
C TRP A 77 -12.72 -9.30 -21.17
N ASP A 78 -12.30 -9.81 -20.01
CA ASP A 78 -13.18 -10.33 -18.97
C ASP A 78 -13.01 -9.53 -17.67
N ALA A 79 -13.95 -8.61 -17.42
CA ALA A 79 -13.94 -7.76 -16.24
C ALA A 79 -14.21 -8.54 -14.93
N GLU A 80 -15.01 -9.60 -14.97
CA GLU A 80 -15.32 -10.43 -13.81
C GLU A 80 -14.06 -11.21 -13.38
N LEU A 81 -13.29 -11.71 -14.35
CA LEU A 81 -12.00 -12.35 -14.08
C LEU A 81 -10.99 -11.36 -13.47
N LEU A 82 -10.95 -10.10 -13.94
CA LEU A 82 -10.10 -9.07 -13.36
C LEU A 82 -10.50 -8.74 -11.91
N GLN A 83 -11.81 -8.72 -11.61
CA GLN A 83 -12.30 -8.55 -10.25
C GLN A 83 -11.87 -9.73 -9.36
N ALA A 84 -12.05 -10.97 -9.82
CA ALA A 84 -11.64 -12.16 -9.06
C ALA A 84 -10.13 -12.17 -8.78
N MET A 85 -9.31 -11.72 -9.74
CA MET A 85 -7.87 -11.52 -9.51
C MET A 85 -7.62 -10.44 -8.45
N GLY A 86 -8.33 -9.31 -8.51
CA GLY A 86 -8.23 -8.25 -7.51
C GLY A 86 -8.56 -8.71 -6.10
N GLU A 87 -9.59 -9.55 -5.95
CA GLU A 87 -9.95 -10.17 -4.68
C GLU A 87 -8.83 -11.11 -4.18
N ALA A 88 -8.25 -11.92 -5.07
CA ALA A 88 -7.12 -12.79 -4.74
C ALA A 88 -5.82 -12.03 -4.42
N LEU A 89 -5.65 -10.81 -4.93
CA LEU A 89 -4.53 -9.92 -4.57
C LEU A 89 -4.69 -9.33 -3.16
N ALA A 90 -5.93 -9.19 -2.67
CA ALA A 90 -6.24 -8.54 -1.41
C ALA A 90 -6.17 -9.47 -0.18
N THR A 91 -5.96 -10.78 -0.37
CA THR A 91 -5.87 -11.81 0.67
C THR A 91 -4.43 -12.18 1.01
#